data_AF-A0AAX6DPX0-F1
#
_entry.id   AF-A0AAX6DPX0-F1
#
_cell.length_a   1.000
_cell.length_b   1.000
_cell.length_c   1.000
_cell.angle_alpha   90.00
_cell.angle_beta   90.00
_cell.angle_gamma   90.00
#
_symmetry.space_group_name_H-M   'P 1'
#
loop_
_entity.id
_entity.type
_entity.pdbx_description
1 polymer ?
#
loop_
_entity_poly.entity_id
_entity_poly.type
_entity_poly.pdbx_seq_one_letter_code
_entity_poly.pdbx_strand_id
1 'polypeptide(L)'
;MGRSRVPNSNDEDANQRSKRRRVAPSGENSETAGTGSGASEGKKALYHCNYCNKDISGRIRIKCTKCPDFDLCVECFSVGAEVTLHKSNHPYRIMDNLSFPLICSDWNADEEILLLEGIEMYGFGNWAEVAEHVGTKNRDQCINHYMTAHMNSPFPDMSRANGKNRKELLAMARVRGEGKKDHVDRSIGVKKPKCSGVEEPSMRELSVYNPKRHEFDEEYNHDAEKSLAEMEFKENDSENDCELKLRVLRMYLSRLDERKMIKDFILERTLLYPSPLEKELSFEDREVYHRFKVFMRFLTQEEHEALVKTVIEERKIERTHELQECRAAGCRKLAEAKMFTEQKMKEEVETGTQKSKESGQIVTSSEQGKM
;
A
#
# COMPACT_ATOMS: atom_id res chain seq x y z
N MET A 1 -35.24 -33.20 34.62
CA MET A 1 -35.98 -32.71 35.80
C MET A 1 -35.50 -31.30 36.11
N GLY A 2 -36.44 -30.35 36.31
CA GLY A 2 -36.24 -28.93 36.75
C GLY A 2 -35.58 -28.03 35.69
N ARG A 3 -36.16 -26.97 35.10
CA ARG A 3 -37.04 -25.87 35.55
C ARG A 3 -36.54 -25.13 36.80
N SER A 4 -36.11 -23.88 36.62
CA SER A 4 -36.59 -22.73 37.41
C SER A 4 -36.23 -21.38 36.76
N ARG A 5 -37.19 -20.45 36.87
CA ARG A 5 -37.24 -19.06 36.38
C ARG A 5 -36.85 -18.08 37.51
N VAL A 6 -36.09 -17.03 37.17
CA VAL A 6 -36.31 -15.54 37.33
C VAL A 6 -36.83 -15.02 38.71
N PRO A 7 -36.29 -13.92 39.33
CA PRO A 7 -36.66 -12.54 38.94
C PRO A 7 -35.66 -11.37 39.09
N ASN A 8 -35.79 -10.44 38.12
CA ASN A 8 -35.70 -8.97 38.12
C ASN A 8 -35.20 -8.17 39.35
N SER A 9 -34.36 -7.16 39.08
CA SER A 9 -34.58 -5.78 39.57
C SER A 9 -33.95 -4.76 38.60
N ASN A 10 -34.77 -3.79 38.20
CA ASN A 10 -34.41 -2.59 37.43
C ASN A 10 -33.52 -1.66 38.26
N ASP A 11 -32.61 -0.94 37.60
CA ASP A 11 -32.40 0.49 37.86
C ASP A 11 -31.91 1.16 36.57
N GLU A 12 -32.68 2.15 36.12
CA GLU A 12 -32.23 3.18 35.19
C GLU A 12 -31.46 4.23 35.99
N ASP A 13 -30.31 4.69 35.52
CA ASP A 13 -30.13 6.14 35.33
C ASP A 13 -28.96 6.47 34.40
N ALA A 14 -29.16 7.57 33.68
CA ALA A 14 -28.31 8.15 32.69
C ALA A 14 -27.04 8.78 33.29
N ASN A 15 -25.91 8.73 32.56
CA ASN A 15 -25.06 9.93 32.44
C ASN A 15 -23.94 9.85 31.40
N GLN A 16 -23.95 10.87 30.54
CA GLN A 16 -22.80 11.71 30.16
C GLN A 16 -21.67 11.14 29.30
N ARG A 17 -21.93 11.27 28.00
CA ARG A 17 -20.98 11.63 26.93
C ARG A 17 -19.96 12.69 27.40
N SER A 18 -18.72 12.29 27.67
CA SER A 18 -17.61 13.21 27.96
C SER A 18 -16.58 13.20 26.83
N LYS A 19 -16.65 14.23 25.97
CA LYS A 19 -15.61 14.59 25.00
C LYS A 19 -14.35 15.03 25.77
N ARG A 20 -13.25 14.28 25.71
CA ARG A 20 -11.95 14.74 26.24
C ARG A 20 -11.12 15.40 25.14
N ARG A 21 -11.16 16.74 25.19
CA ARG A 21 -10.26 17.72 24.56
C ARG A 21 -8.87 17.56 25.19
N ARG A 22 -7.80 17.39 24.39
CA ARG A 22 -6.41 17.49 24.89
C ARG A 22 -5.98 18.96 24.86
N VAL A 23 -5.36 19.38 25.97
CA VAL A 23 -4.84 20.72 26.26
C VAL A 23 -3.32 20.71 26.07
N ALA A 24 -2.80 21.74 25.39
CA ALA A 24 -1.37 22.03 25.22
C ALA A 24 -0.81 22.79 26.44
N PRO A 25 0.52 22.80 26.69
CA PRO A 25 1.08 23.25 27.96
C PRO A 25 1.19 24.78 28.04
N SER A 26 0.81 25.32 29.21
CA SER A 26 0.97 26.72 29.58
C SER A 26 2.37 27.00 30.10
N GLY A 27 3.04 28.01 29.53
CA GLY A 27 4.23 28.65 30.09
C GLY A 27 3.88 29.98 30.75
N GLU A 28 4.37 30.18 31.97
CA GLU A 28 4.25 31.40 32.76
C GLU A 28 5.22 32.48 32.25
N ASN A 29 4.78 33.72 32.00
CA ASN A 29 5.03 34.87 32.91
C ASN A 29 4.74 36.25 32.27
N SER A 30 4.10 37.07 33.12
CA SER A 30 4.07 38.52 33.31
C SER A 30 4.23 39.55 32.18
N GLU A 31 3.29 40.48 32.26
CA GLU A 31 2.99 41.68 31.48
C GLU A 31 4.06 42.77 31.51
N THR A 32 4.16 43.55 30.43
CA THR A 32 4.25 45.03 30.50
C THR A 32 3.51 45.64 29.32
N ALA A 33 2.62 46.59 29.61
CA ALA A 33 1.72 47.25 28.66
C ALA A 33 2.40 48.39 27.89
N GLY A 34 2.06 48.50 26.60
CA GLY A 34 2.32 49.66 25.75
C GLY A 34 1.25 49.75 24.65
N THR A 35 0.35 50.72 24.79
CA THR A 35 -0.82 50.95 23.92
C THR A 35 -0.41 51.56 22.57
N GLY A 36 -0.91 51.00 21.46
CA GLY A 36 -0.74 51.58 20.12
C GLY A 36 -1.31 50.68 19.02
N SER A 37 -2.50 51.03 18.53
CA SER A 37 -3.41 50.23 17.70
C SER A 37 -2.90 49.79 16.32
N GLY A 38 -3.35 48.60 15.91
CA GLY A 38 -3.46 48.19 14.50
C GLY A 38 -2.60 47.00 14.09
N ALA A 39 -2.92 45.80 14.55
CA ALA A 39 -2.29 44.58 14.04
C ALA A 39 -3.33 43.76 13.26
N SER A 40 -3.12 43.63 11.96
CA SER A 40 -3.46 42.36 11.32
C SER A 40 -2.71 41.27 12.09
N GLU A 41 -3.36 40.16 12.41
CA GLU A 41 -2.67 38.96 12.89
C GLU A 41 -1.74 38.46 11.77
N GLY A 42 -0.59 39.11 11.66
CA GLY A 42 0.51 38.70 10.81
C GLY A 42 1.10 37.46 11.42
N LYS A 43 1.04 36.35 10.68
CA LYS A 43 1.77 35.11 10.98
C LYS A 43 3.18 35.47 11.46
N LYS A 44 3.58 35.01 12.64
CA LYS A 44 4.94 35.26 13.18
C LYS A 44 5.95 34.76 12.13
N ALA A 45 6.93 35.60 11.80
CA ALA A 45 8.03 35.23 10.91
C ALA A 45 8.74 33.98 11.45
N LEU A 46 8.75 32.89 10.67
CA LEU A 46 9.44 31.65 11.00
C LEU A 46 10.96 31.80 10.90
N TYR A 47 11.43 32.65 9.97
CA TYR A 47 12.85 32.88 9.71
C TYR A 47 13.15 34.37 9.54
N HIS A 48 14.23 34.84 10.15
CA HIS A 48 14.70 36.22 10.04
C HIS A 48 16.17 36.25 9.62
N CYS A 49 16.57 37.27 8.87
CA CYS A 49 17.97 37.47 8.52
C CYS A 49 18.76 37.91 9.75
N ASN A 50 19.79 37.17 10.14
CA ASN A 50 20.59 37.48 11.34
C ASN A 50 21.42 38.77 11.23
N TYR A 51 21.52 39.37 10.03
CA TYR A 51 22.19 40.66 9.82
C TYR A 51 21.22 41.85 9.90
N CYS A 52 20.19 41.87 9.05
CA CYS A 52 19.29 43.01 8.91
C CYS A 52 17.94 42.84 9.61
N ASN A 53 17.70 41.71 10.28
CA ASN A 53 16.45 41.36 10.97
C ASN A 53 15.20 41.36 10.08
N LYS A 54 15.38 41.38 8.76
CA LYS A 54 14.28 41.29 7.78
C LYS A 54 13.67 39.89 7.83
N ASP A 55 12.34 39.82 7.74
CA ASP A 55 11.64 38.55 7.56
C ASP A 55 12.03 37.91 6.22
N ILE A 56 12.53 36.69 6.29
CA ILE A 56 12.93 35.87 5.14
C ILE A 56 12.10 34.59 5.04
N SER A 57 11.00 34.50 5.78
CA SER A 57 10.02 33.43 5.69
C SER A 57 9.41 33.39 4.28
N GLY A 58 9.38 32.21 3.66
CA GLY A 58 8.85 32.03 2.30
C GLY A 58 9.71 32.64 1.18
N ARG A 59 10.94 33.08 1.48
CA ARG A 59 11.92 33.57 0.51
C ARG A 59 13.15 32.66 0.49
N ILE A 60 13.92 32.74 -0.58
CA ILE A 60 15.23 32.08 -0.66
C ILE A 60 16.10 32.61 0.48
N ARG A 61 16.61 31.71 1.32
CA ARG A 61 17.51 32.04 2.43
C ARG A 61 18.80 31.25 2.34
N ILE A 62 19.87 31.83 2.88
CA ILE A 62 21.21 31.25 2.82
C ILE A 62 21.60 30.84 4.23
N LYS A 63 21.60 29.52 4.46
CA LYS A 63 21.92 28.92 5.76
C LYS A 63 23.41 28.62 5.84
N CYS A 64 24.09 29.16 6.84
CA CYS A 64 25.47 28.78 7.11
C CYS A 64 25.53 27.33 7.63
N THR A 65 26.48 26.52 7.16
CA THR A 65 26.64 25.14 7.66
C THR A 65 27.61 25.02 8.83
N LYS A 66 28.35 26.08 9.14
CA LYS A 66 29.25 26.15 10.31
C LYS A 66 28.61 26.82 11.53
N CYS A 67 27.76 27.82 11.30
CA CYS A 67 27.13 28.59 12.38
C CYS A 67 25.76 27.98 12.73
N PRO A 68 25.44 27.74 14.01
CA PRO A 68 24.13 27.27 14.41
C PRO A 68 23.09 28.38 14.16
N ASP A 69 21.96 28.01 13.56
CA ASP A 69 20.79 28.88 13.30
C ASP A 69 21.12 30.27 12.75
N PHE A 70 22.02 30.28 11.76
CA PHE A 70 22.43 31.50 11.07
C PHE A 70 21.97 31.48 9.60
N ASP A 71 20.97 32.30 9.32
CA ASP A 71 20.35 32.51 8.02
C ASP A 71 20.52 33.96 7.55
N LEU A 72 20.96 34.13 6.29
CA LEU A 72 21.08 35.43 5.65
C LEU A 72 20.06 35.56 4.52
N CYS A 73 19.55 36.77 4.31
CA CYS A 73 18.88 37.11 3.05
C CYS A 73 19.91 37.21 1.91
N VAL A 74 19.46 37.05 0.67
CA VAL A 74 20.32 37.13 -0.52
C VAL A 74 21.06 38.48 -0.61
N GLU A 75 20.41 39.57 -0.20
CA GLU A 75 20.99 40.92 -0.18
C GLU A 75 22.17 41.04 0.80
N CYS A 76 22.05 40.46 2.01
CA CYS A 76 23.12 40.50 3.01
C CYS A 76 24.26 39.54 2.69
N PHE A 77 23.94 38.40 2.07
CA PHE A 77 24.96 37.46 1.61
C PHE A 77 25.78 38.02 0.45
N SER A 78 25.16 38.72 -0.51
CA SER A 78 25.86 39.25 -1.68
C SER A 78 26.89 40.34 -1.34
N VAL A 79 26.66 41.10 -0.27
CA VAL A 79 27.61 42.09 0.26
C VAL A 79 28.64 41.49 1.22
N GLY A 80 28.58 40.18 1.49
CA GLY A 80 29.50 39.50 2.39
C GLY A 80 29.34 39.90 3.85
N ALA A 81 28.10 40.10 4.31
CA ALA A 81 27.83 40.50 5.69
C ALA A 81 28.36 39.48 6.72
N GLU A 82 29.18 39.95 7.67
CA GLU A 82 29.74 39.14 8.75
C GLU A 82 29.23 39.63 10.11
N VAL A 83 28.75 38.72 10.94
CA VAL A 83 28.23 39.01 12.29
C VAL A 83 28.70 37.92 13.23
N THR A 84 29.04 38.31 14.47
CA THR A 84 29.47 37.41 15.55
C THR A 84 30.60 36.47 15.11
N LEU A 85 30.32 35.15 15.06
CA LEU A 85 31.24 34.07 14.70
C LEU A 85 31.09 33.65 13.22
N HIS A 86 30.15 34.27 12.49
CA HIS A 86 29.94 34.00 11.09
C HIS A 86 30.95 34.75 10.21
N LYS A 87 31.53 34.03 9.25
CA LYS A 87 32.39 34.60 8.21
C LYS A 87 31.77 34.37 6.84
N SER A 88 31.96 35.36 5.96
CA SER A 88 31.45 35.36 4.59
C SER A 88 31.98 34.19 3.74
N ASN A 89 33.13 33.62 4.15
CA ASN A 89 33.74 32.45 3.51
C ASN A 89 33.26 31.10 4.06
N HIS A 90 32.29 31.08 4.97
CA HIS A 90 31.76 29.84 5.50
C HIS A 90 30.99 29.06 4.42
N PRO A 91 31.09 27.71 4.42
CA PRO A 91 30.23 26.90 3.58
C PRO A 91 28.76 27.17 3.94
N TYR A 92 27.93 27.18 2.90
CA TYR A 92 26.52 27.57 3.00
C TYR A 92 25.64 26.63 2.18
N ARG A 93 24.35 26.63 2.49
CA ARG A 93 23.30 25.97 1.72
C ARG A 93 22.25 27.00 1.33
N ILE A 94 21.78 26.90 0.09
CA ILE A 94 20.68 27.70 -0.41
C ILE A 94 19.39 26.93 -0.08
N MET A 95 18.54 27.53 0.74
CA MET A 95 17.23 27.00 1.05
C MET A 95 16.22 27.73 0.17
N ASP A 96 15.68 27.01 -0.81
CA ASP A 96 14.65 27.54 -1.69
C ASP A 96 13.28 27.56 -1.00
N ASN A 97 12.36 28.38 -1.49
CA ASN A 97 10.99 28.47 -0.96
C ASN A 97 10.05 27.43 -1.60
N LEU A 98 10.59 26.49 -2.40
CA LEU A 98 9.87 25.42 -3.09
C LEU A 98 8.68 25.92 -3.94
N SER A 99 8.68 27.19 -4.35
CA SER A 99 7.60 27.81 -5.13
C SER A 99 7.72 27.46 -6.63
N PHE A 100 7.74 26.17 -6.94
CA PHE A 100 7.74 25.65 -8.31
C PHE A 100 6.71 24.53 -8.44
N PRO A 101 6.05 24.40 -9.61
CA PRO A 101 5.06 23.36 -9.81
C PRO A 101 5.71 21.97 -9.85
N LEU A 102 5.17 21.02 -9.10
CA LEU A 102 5.70 19.65 -9.01
C LEU A 102 4.87 18.66 -9.86
N ILE A 103 3.59 18.49 -9.52
CA ILE A 103 2.69 17.51 -10.17
C ILE A 103 1.84 18.17 -11.24
N CYS A 104 1.32 19.36 -10.95
CA CYS A 104 0.56 20.16 -11.92
C CYS A 104 1.00 21.62 -11.90
N SER A 105 0.71 22.34 -12.98
CA SER A 105 1.12 23.75 -13.14
C SER A 105 0.54 24.69 -12.10
N ASP A 106 -0.56 24.27 -11.48
CA ASP A 106 -1.39 25.11 -10.63
C ASP A 106 -1.11 24.84 -9.14
N TRP A 107 -0.22 23.88 -8.83
CA TRP A 107 0.19 23.50 -7.48
C TRP A 107 1.71 23.49 -7.35
N ASN A 108 2.21 24.29 -6.42
CA ASN A 108 3.62 24.34 -6.11
C ASN A 108 4.05 23.21 -5.16
N ALA A 109 5.35 22.93 -5.09
CA ALA A 109 5.90 21.88 -4.23
C ALA A 109 5.73 22.19 -2.73
N ASP A 110 5.74 23.46 -2.33
CA ASP A 110 5.37 23.87 -0.96
C ASP A 110 3.90 23.60 -0.65
N GLU A 111 3.00 23.96 -1.57
CA GLU A 111 1.55 23.69 -1.43
C GLU A 111 1.25 22.18 -1.36
N GLU A 112 1.99 21.37 -2.12
CA GLU A 112 1.89 19.91 -2.12
C GLU A 112 2.28 19.31 -0.77
N ILE A 113 3.40 19.78 -0.20
CA ILE A 113 3.85 19.33 1.12
C ILE A 113 2.83 19.71 2.19
N LEU A 114 2.35 20.96 2.18
CA LEU A 114 1.35 21.44 3.13
C LEU A 114 0.02 20.68 3.02
N LEU A 115 -0.37 20.27 1.81
CA LEU A 115 -1.58 19.47 1.62
C LEU A 115 -1.46 18.11 2.33
N LEU A 116 -0.33 17.42 2.14
CA LEU A 116 -0.09 16.11 2.73
C LEU A 116 0.10 16.20 4.26
N GLU A 117 0.85 17.21 4.73
CA GLU A 117 1.01 17.51 6.16
C GLU A 117 -0.35 17.82 6.80
N GLY A 118 -1.19 18.63 6.16
CA GLY A 118 -2.53 18.92 6.62
C GLY A 118 -3.41 17.67 6.74
N ILE A 119 -3.34 16.76 5.76
CA ILE A 119 -4.10 15.49 5.82
C ILE A 119 -3.60 14.61 6.97
N GLU A 120 -2.29 14.54 7.21
CA GLU A 120 -1.70 13.80 8.33
C GLU A 120 -2.12 14.40 9.68
N MET A 121 -2.08 15.73 9.82
CA MET A 121 -2.37 16.43 11.07
C MET A 121 -3.87 16.45 11.41
N TYR A 122 -4.73 16.75 10.44
CA TYR A 122 -6.16 16.97 10.67
C TYR A 122 -7.05 15.78 10.29
N GLY A 123 -6.46 14.76 9.66
CA GLY A 123 -7.14 13.54 9.25
C GLY A 123 -7.81 13.65 7.88
N PHE A 124 -7.83 12.52 7.17
CA PHE A 124 -8.45 12.39 5.86
C PHE A 124 -9.96 12.68 5.92
N GLY A 125 -10.45 13.59 5.08
CA GLY A 125 -11.86 14.00 5.06
C GLY A 125 -12.13 15.35 5.71
N ASN A 126 -11.23 15.85 6.57
CA ASN A 126 -11.39 17.15 7.21
C ASN A 126 -10.85 18.31 6.35
N TRP A 127 -11.35 18.40 5.12
CA TRP A 127 -10.79 19.27 4.07
C TRP A 127 -10.87 20.78 4.36
N ALA A 128 -11.73 21.19 5.30
CA ALA A 128 -11.83 22.60 5.70
C ALA A 128 -10.57 23.05 6.44
N GLU A 129 -10.15 22.29 7.46
CA GLU A 129 -8.92 22.53 8.22
C GLU A 129 -7.66 22.33 7.36
N VAL A 130 -7.69 21.32 6.47
CA VAL A 130 -6.59 21.08 5.52
C VAL A 130 -6.40 22.28 4.58
N ALA A 131 -7.48 22.84 4.04
CA ALA A 131 -7.39 24.01 3.17
C ALA A 131 -6.91 25.26 3.92
N GLU A 132 -7.31 25.42 5.18
CA GLU A 132 -6.81 26.50 6.03
C GLU A 132 -5.30 26.36 6.30
N HIS A 133 -4.82 25.13 6.51
CA HIS A 133 -3.40 24.83 6.69
C HIS A 133 -2.58 25.12 5.42
N VAL A 134 -3.07 24.72 4.24
CA VAL A 134 -2.45 25.05 2.94
C VAL A 134 -2.47 26.57 2.71
N GLY A 135 -3.55 27.25 3.10
CA GLY A 135 -3.67 28.71 3.12
C GLY A 135 -3.82 29.39 1.75
N THR A 136 -3.39 28.76 0.66
CA THR A 136 -3.47 29.30 -0.71
C THR A 136 -4.57 28.67 -1.57
N LYS A 137 -5.12 27.53 -1.14
CA LYS A 137 -6.14 26.75 -1.87
C LYS A 137 -7.41 26.62 -1.04
N ASN A 138 -8.54 26.52 -1.72
CA ASN A 138 -9.82 26.27 -1.06
C ASN A 138 -10.05 24.75 -0.87
N ARG A 139 -11.07 24.43 -0.05
CA ARG A 139 -11.46 23.05 0.27
C ARG A 139 -11.63 22.18 -0.97
N ASP A 140 -12.39 22.66 -1.95
CA ASP A 140 -12.74 21.87 -3.13
C ASP A 140 -11.54 21.68 -4.05
N GLN A 141 -10.63 22.67 -4.13
CA GLN A 141 -9.35 22.56 -4.83
C GLN A 141 -8.46 21.51 -4.18
N CYS A 142 -8.36 21.49 -2.85
CA CYS A 142 -7.59 20.48 -2.11
C CYS A 142 -8.12 19.06 -2.36
N ILE A 143 -9.45 18.89 -2.27
CA ILE A 143 -10.12 17.61 -2.54
C ILE A 143 -9.83 17.16 -3.98
N ASN A 144 -10.11 18.02 -4.95
CA ASN A 144 -9.98 17.67 -6.36
C ASN A 144 -8.53 17.36 -6.73
N HIS A 145 -7.57 18.14 -6.23
CA HIS A 145 -6.15 17.89 -6.46
C HIS A 145 -5.72 16.56 -5.85
N TYR A 146 -6.07 16.29 -4.59
CA TYR A 146 -5.73 15.01 -3.97
C TYR A 146 -6.33 13.81 -4.73
N MET A 147 -7.60 13.88 -5.10
CA MET A 147 -8.29 12.81 -5.82
C MET A 147 -7.68 12.57 -7.21
N THR A 148 -7.32 13.63 -7.92
CA THR A 148 -6.76 13.54 -9.28
C THR A 148 -5.28 13.16 -9.30
N ALA A 149 -4.47 13.82 -8.46
CA ALA A 149 -3.02 13.64 -8.40
C ALA A 149 -2.61 12.34 -7.68
N HIS A 150 -3.28 11.98 -6.57
CA HIS A 150 -2.84 10.86 -5.70
C HIS A 150 -3.70 9.60 -5.81
N MET A 151 -5.04 9.73 -5.91
CA MET A 151 -5.93 8.56 -5.93
C MET A 151 -6.17 7.98 -7.33
N ASN A 152 -6.40 8.83 -8.33
CA ASN A 152 -6.82 8.40 -9.67
C ASN A 152 -5.69 8.31 -10.70
N SER A 153 -4.50 8.84 -10.41
CA SER A 153 -3.35 8.68 -11.30
C SER A 153 -2.58 7.39 -10.95
N PRO A 154 -2.40 6.43 -11.89
CA PRO A 154 -1.67 5.19 -11.64
C PRO A 154 -0.21 5.44 -11.23
N PHE A 155 0.37 6.54 -11.71
CA PHE A 155 1.69 7.07 -11.34
C PHE A 155 1.65 8.60 -11.47
N PRO A 156 2.24 9.40 -10.55
CA PRO A 156 2.45 10.81 -10.84
C PRO A 156 3.33 10.90 -12.09
N ASP A 157 2.91 11.68 -13.09
CA ASP A 157 3.70 11.89 -14.29
C ASP A 157 4.99 12.64 -13.94
N MET A 158 6.05 11.90 -13.64
CA MET A 158 7.36 12.43 -13.26
C MET A 158 8.05 13.19 -14.40
N SER A 159 7.48 13.20 -15.62
CA SER A 159 7.98 14.04 -16.71
C SER A 159 7.83 15.55 -16.41
N ARG A 160 6.93 15.91 -15.47
CA ARG A 160 6.78 17.28 -14.94
C ARG A 160 7.69 17.58 -13.76
N ALA A 161 8.20 16.56 -13.09
CA ALA A 161 9.28 16.65 -12.10
C ALA A 161 10.65 16.81 -12.79
N ASN A 162 10.71 17.59 -13.87
CA ASN A 162 11.97 18.02 -14.45
C ASN A 162 12.44 19.25 -13.67
N GLY A 163 13.40 19.04 -12.77
CA GLY A 163 14.28 20.13 -12.36
C GLY A 163 14.80 20.83 -13.61
N LYS A 164 14.40 22.09 -13.80
CA LYS A 164 14.70 22.87 -15.00
C LYS A 164 16.21 22.88 -15.23
N ASN A 165 16.62 22.55 -16.45
CA ASN A 165 18.02 22.64 -16.87
C ASN A 165 18.53 24.08 -16.65
N ARG A 166 19.82 24.25 -16.29
CA ARG A 166 20.50 25.56 -16.22
C ARG A 166 20.16 26.49 -17.39
N LYS A 167 20.02 25.97 -18.62
CA LYS A 167 19.63 26.72 -19.81
C LYS A 167 18.21 27.30 -19.74
N GLU A 168 17.26 26.57 -19.16
CA GLU A 168 15.86 26.99 -19.02
C GLU A 168 15.70 28.04 -17.92
N LEU A 169 16.43 27.90 -16.81
CA LEU A 169 16.48 28.92 -15.75
C LEU A 169 17.06 30.25 -16.27
N LEU A 170 18.12 30.19 -17.09
CA LEU A 170 18.71 31.37 -17.73
C LEU A 170 17.79 32.01 -18.78
N ALA A 171 17.00 31.21 -19.50
CA ALA A 171 16.03 31.73 -20.46
C ALA A 171 14.88 32.50 -19.77
N MET A 172 14.38 32.00 -18.64
CA MET A 172 13.31 32.68 -17.88
C MET A 172 13.77 33.97 -17.20
N ALA A 173 15.04 34.08 -16.82
CA ALA A 173 15.61 35.33 -16.31
C ALA A 173 15.61 36.48 -17.34
N ARG A 174 15.52 36.17 -18.64
CA ARG A 174 15.46 37.16 -19.72
C ARG A 174 14.04 37.65 -20.05
N VAL A 175 13.00 36.97 -19.57
CA VAL A 175 11.60 37.24 -19.98
C VAL A 175 10.88 38.23 -19.07
N ARG A 176 11.44 38.60 -17.90
CA ARG A 176 10.86 39.68 -17.04
C ARG A 176 11.26 41.08 -17.49
N GLY A 177 11.11 41.36 -18.77
CA GLY A 177 11.47 42.64 -19.35
C GLY A 177 10.63 42.95 -20.57
N GLU A 178 9.30 42.84 -20.49
CA GLU A 178 8.37 43.56 -21.38
C GLU A 178 6.93 43.32 -20.92
N GLY A 179 6.17 44.41 -20.79
CA GLY A 179 4.78 44.39 -20.35
C GLY A 179 3.77 44.51 -21.50
N LYS A 180 2.50 44.31 -21.10
CA LYS A 180 1.22 44.69 -21.73
C LYS A 180 0.58 43.77 -22.79
N LYS A 181 -0.62 43.32 -22.39
CA LYS A 181 -1.97 43.54 -22.99
C LYS A 181 -2.60 42.49 -23.94
N ASP A 182 -3.85 42.18 -23.56
CA ASP A 182 -5.09 41.97 -24.33
C ASP A 182 -5.41 40.62 -25.02
N HIS A 183 -6.42 39.94 -24.45
CA HIS A 183 -7.77 39.61 -25.01
C HIS A 183 -7.97 38.61 -26.18
N VAL A 184 -9.04 37.80 -26.02
CA VAL A 184 -9.88 37.00 -26.98
C VAL A 184 -9.54 35.54 -27.30
N ASP A 185 -10.35 34.66 -26.67
CA ASP A 185 -11.23 33.62 -27.25
C ASP A 185 -10.80 32.82 -28.50
N ARG A 186 -10.76 31.49 -28.36
CA ARG A 186 -11.35 30.59 -29.36
C ARG A 186 -11.56 29.17 -28.84
N SER A 187 -12.83 28.77 -28.78
CA SER A 187 -13.29 27.39 -28.69
C SER A 187 -13.08 26.64 -30.02
N ILE A 188 -12.49 25.45 -30.00
CA ILE A 188 -12.67 24.40 -31.03
C ILE A 188 -12.75 23.04 -30.34
N GLY A 189 -13.92 22.42 -30.43
CA GLY A 189 -14.19 21.08 -29.91
C GLY A 189 -13.59 19.98 -30.79
N VAL A 190 -13.06 18.94 -30.14
CA VAL A 190 -12.75 17.65 -30.78
C VAL A 190 -13.51 16.57 -30.02
N LYS A 191 -14.34 15.85 -30.77
CA LYS A 191 -15.21 14.77 -30.30
C LYS A 191 -14.37 13.56 -29.86
N LYS A 192 -14.66 13.03 -28.66
CA LYS A 192 -14.15 11.74 -28.17
C LYS A 192 -14.69 10.59 -29.04
N PRO A 193 -13.87 9.60 -29.43
CA PRO A 193 -14.38 8.31 -29.90
C PRO A 193 -14.87 7.49 -28.70
N LYS A 194 -16.08 6.96 -28.78
CA LYS A 194 -16.57 5.86 -27.92
C LYS A 194 -15.88 4.57 -28.38
N CYS A 195 -15.26 3.85 -27.45
CA CYS A 195 -14.88 2.46 -27.63
C CYS A 195 -15.79 1.59 -26.76
N SER A 196 -16.60 0.77 -27.40
CA SER A 196 -17.30 -0.36 -26.80
C SER A 196 -16.33 -1.52 -26.70
N GLY A 197 -16.09 -2.02 -25.49
CA GLY A 197 -15.26 -3.20 -25.26
C GLY A 197 -15.52 -3.74 -23.86
N VAL A 198 -16.33 -4.79 -23.83
CA VAL A 198 -16.46 -5.87 -22.83
C VAL A 198 -15.82 -5.60 -21.47
N GLU A 199 -16.65 -5.51 -20.43
CA GLU A 199 -16.23 -5.43 -19.03
C GLU A 199 -15.43 -6.69 -18.65
N GLU A 200 -14.11 -6.56 -18.72
CA GLU A 200 -13.17 -7.38 -17.98
C GLU A 200 -13.14 -6.83 -16.54
N PRO A 201 -13.36 -7.66 -15.50
CA PRO A 201 -13.34 -7.20 -14.11
C PRO A 201 -12.07 -6.42 -13.82
N SER A 202 -12.25 -5.25 -13.22
CA SER A 202 -11.16 -4.33 -12.90
C SER A 202 -10.07 -5.07 -12.11
N MET A 203 -8.80 -4.79 -12.42
CA MET A 203 -7.60 -5.34 -11.77
C MET A 203 -7.61 -5.20 -10.22
N ARG A 204 -8.50 -4.36 -9.67
CA ARG A 204 -8.73 -4.16 -8.23
C ARG A 204 -9.75 -5.12 -7.59
N GLU A 205 -10.54 -5.86 -8.36
CA GLU A 205 -11.65 -6.66 -7.80
C GLU A 205 -11.23 -8.07 -7.36
N LEU A 206 -9.99 -8.51 -7.65
CA LEU A 206 -9.53 -9.87 -7.36
C LEU A 206 -8.56 -9.97 -6.16
N SER A 207 -7.94 -8.87 -5.72
CA SER A 207 -6.94 -8.90 -4.65
C SER A 207 -7.22 -7.86 -3.57
N VAL A 208 -7.39 -8.32 -2.32
CA VAL A 208 -7.52 -7.51 -1.09
C VAL A 208 -6.15 -6.97 -0.62
N TYR A 209 -5.18 -6.87 -1.54
CA TYR A 209 -3.82 -6.42 -1.26
C TYR A 209 -3.60 -5.05 -1.87
N ASN A 210 -3.03 -4.13 -1.11
CA ASN A 210 -2.70 -2.78 -1.53
C ASN A 210 -1.20 -2.67 -1.87
N PRO A 211 -0.81 -2.66 -3.17
CA PRO A 211 0.60 -2.68 -3.55
C PRO A 211 1.37 -1.43 -3.14
N LYS A 212 0.69 -0.27 -3.00
CA LYS A 212 1.34 0.99 -2.61
C LYS A 212 1.68 1.03 -1.12
N ARG A 213 0.89 0.34 -0.30
CA ARG A 213 1.06 0.28 1.16
C ARG A 213 1.75 -1.00 1.64
N HIS A 214 1.95 -1.96 0.74
CA HIS A 214 2.52 -3.28 1.02
C HIS A 214 1.80 -4.06 2.13
N GLU A 215 0.46 -3.93 2.17
CA GLU A 215 -0.42 -4.51 3.18
C GLU A 215 -1.71 -5.08 2.57
N PHE A 216 -2.36 -5.96 3.32
CA PHE A 216 -3.71 -6.45 3.00
C PHE A 216 -4.74 -5.58 3.70
N ASP A 217 -5.92 -5.39 3.12
CA ASP A 217 -6.99 -4.64 3.77
C ASP A 217 -7.47 -5.35 5.05
N GLU A 218 -7.46 -6.70 5.05
CA GLU A 218 -7.58 -7.53 6.24
C GLU A 218 -6.30 -8.35 6.43
N GLU A 219 -5.55 -8.06 7.51
CA GLU A 219 -4.34 -8.79 7.82
C GLU A 219 -4.63 -10.18 8.40
N TYR A 220 -3.73 -11.14 8.16
CA TYR A 220 -3.81 -12.44 8.81
C TYR A 220 -3.81 -12.28 10.32
N ASN A 221 -4.84 -12.83 10.98
CA ASN A 221 -5.02 -12.75 12.42
C ASN A 221 -5.16 -11.29 12.92
N HIS A 222 -6.06 -10.52 12.30
CA HIS A 222 -6.36 -9.11 12.60
C HIS A 222 -6.92 -8.85 14.02
N ASP A 223 -7.34 -9.90 14.73
CA ASP A 223 -7.85 -9.80 16.10
C ASP A 223 -6.74 -9.89 17.16
N ALA A 224 -5.49 -10.18 16.78
CA ALA A 224 -4.36 -10.27 17.70
C ALA A 224 -4.17 -8.97 18.51
N GLU A 225 -4.39 -7.82 17.87
CA GLU A 225 -4.28 -6.48 18.46
C GLU A 225 -5.35 -6.21 19.52
N LYS A 226 -6.49 -6.91 19.50
CA LYS A 226 -7.57 -6.71 20.49
C LYS A 226 -7.11 -7.02 21.91
N SER A 227 -6.27 -8.05 22.06
CA SER A 227 -5.71 -8.44 23.35
C SER A 227 -4.71 -7.42 23.93
N LEU A 228 -4.18 -6.54 23.07
CA LEU A 228 -3.26 -5.47 23.44
C LEU A 228 -3.93 -4.10 23.57
N ALA A 229 -5.12 -3.92 22.98
CA ALA A 229 -5.79 -2.62 22.88
C ALA A 229 -6.03 -1.96 24.25
N GLU A 230 -6.28 -2.78 25.29
CA GLU A 230 -6.52 -2.32 26.67
C GLU A 230 -5.31 -2.54 27.60
N MET A 231 -4.18 -3.02 27.06
CA MET A 231 -3.00 -3.34 27.85
C MET A 231 -2.17 -2.08 28.14
N GLU A 232 -2.03 -1.74 29.42
CA GLU A 232 -1.21 -0.61 29.89
C GLU A 232 -0.28 -1.06 31.02
N PHE A 233 0.94 -0.54 31.05
CA PHE A 233 1.85 -0.69 32.20
C PHE A 233 1.61 0.46 33.18
N LYS A 234 1.30 0.13 34.43
CA LYS A 234 1.09 1.07 35.53
C LYS A 234 2.30 1.08 36.44
N GLU A 235 2.60 2.23 37.04
CA GLU A 235 3.71 2.38 37.98
C GLU A 235 3.54 1.50 39.25
N ASN A 236 2.29 1.11 39.57
CA ASN A 236 1.96 0.24 40.69
C ASN A 236 1.83 -1.25 40.31
N ASP A 237 2.15 -1.62 39.07
CA ASP A 237 2.09 -3.03 38.64
C ASP A 237 3.07 -3.88 39.45
N SER A 238 2.64 -5.07 39.85
CA SER A 238 3.55 -6.04 40.45
C SER A 238 4.50 -6.63 39.41
N GLU A 239 5.64 -7.17 39.84
CA GLU A 239 6.59 -7.84 38.95
C GLU A 239 5.93 -8.98 38.16
N ASN A 240 4.97 -9.69 38.77
CA ASN A 240 4.20 -10.74 38.11
C ASN A 240 3.24 -10.19 37.04
N ASP A 241 2.61 -9.03 37.28
CA ASP A 241 1.72 -8.39 36.30
C ASP A 241 2.53 -7.91 35.09
N CYS A 242 3.71 -7.34 35.33
CA CYS A 242 4.65 -6.95 34.29
C CYS A 242 5.09 -8.17 33.45
N GLU A 243 5.48 -9.29 34.08
CA GLU A 243 5.89 -10.49 33.34
C GLU A 243 4.73 -11.10 32.54
N LEU A 244 3.49 -11.07 33.06
CA LEU A 244 2.33 -11.52 32.31
C LEU A 244 2.10 -10.67 31.06
N LYS A 245 2.15 -9.33 31.19
CA LYS A 245 2.02 -8.39 30.07
C LYS A 245 3.14 -8.60 29.05
N LEU A 246 4.38 -8.77 29.50
CA LEU A 246 5.52 -9.09 28.64
C LEU A 246 5.30 -10.42 27.88
N ARG A 247 4.73 -11.43 28.53
CA ARG A 247 4.43 -12.72 27.88
C ARG A 247 3.37 -12.57 26.78
N VAL A 248 2.34 -11.77 27.02
CA VAL A 248 1.33 -11.45 25.98
C VAL A 248 1.96 -10.70 24.82
N LEU A 249 2.85 -9.73 25.08
CA LEU A 249 3.60 -9.04 24.02
C LEU A 249 4.47 -10.00 23.20
N ARG A 250 5.16 -10.96 23.84
CA ARG A 250 5.93 -12.00 23.14
C ARG A 250 5.02 -12.85 22.24
N MET A 251 3.83 -13.21 22.71
CA MET A 251 2.84 -13.93 21.88
C MET A 251 2.41 -13.10 20.67
N TYR A 252 2.16 -11.81 20.84
CA TYR A 252 1.82 -10.90 19.74
C TYR A 252 2.97 -10.78 18.73
N LEU A 253 4.22 -10.60 19.17
CA LEU A 253 5.38 -10.57 18.28
C LEU A 253 5.48 -11.85 17.43
N SER A 254 5.25 -13.02 18.04
CA SER A 254 5.20 -14.28 17.29
C SER A 254 4.09 -14.31 16.23
N ARG A 255 2.94 -13.65 16.47
CA ARG A 255 1.88 -13.51 15.47
C ARG A 255 2.26 -12.54 14.35
N LEU A 256 2.99 -11.47 14.66
CA LEU A 256 3.53 -10.56 13.65
C LEU A 256 4.52 -11.27 12.73
N ASP A 257 5.38 -12.12 13.29
CA ASP A 257 6.32 -12.93 12.50
C ASP A 257 5.58 -13.88 11.55
N GLU A 258 4.55 -14.57 12.04
CA GLU A 258 3.71 -15.44 11.22
C GLU A 258 2.99 -14.67 10.11
N ARG A 259 2.41 -13.51 10.44
CA ARG A 259 1.76 -12.61 9.48
C ARG A 259 2.74 -12.17 8.39
N LYS A 260 3.96 -11.81 8.78
CA LYS A 260 5.02 -11.45 7.83
C LYS A 260 5.39 -12.63 6.94
N MET A 261 5.63 -13.82 7.50
CA MET A 261 5.94 -15.02 6.73
C MET A 261 4.84 -15.36 5.71
N ILE A 262 3.58 -15.28 6.09
CA ILE A 262 2.44 -15.55 5.19
C ILE A 262 2.39 -14.49 4.08
N LYS A 263 2.58 -13.22 4.42
CA LYS A 263 2.62 -12.13 3.42
C LYS A 263 3.74 -12.35 2.42
N ASP A 264 4.95 -12.60 2.90
CA ASP A 264 6.12 -12.82 2.06
C ASP A 264 5.89 -14.06 1.17
N PHE A 265 5.35 -15.15 1.71
CA PHE A 265 4.99 -16.35 0.95
C PHE A 265 4.00 -16.08 -0.18
N ILE A 266 2.94 -15.30 0.07
CA ILE A 266 1.93 -14.94 -0.93
C ILE A 266 2.55 -14.08 -2.05
N LEU A 267 3.39 -13.11 -1.68
CA LEU A 267 4.00 -12.17 -2.62
C LEU A 267 5.08 -12.83 -3.48
N GLU A 268 5.99 -13.59 -2.87
CA GLU A 268 7.06 -14.32 -3.57
C GLU A 268 6.49 -15.26 -4.65
N ARG A 269 5.34 -15.89 -4.36
CA ARG A 269 4.69 -16.84 -5.27
C ARG A 269 3.61 -16.21 -6.15
N THR A 270 3.52 -14.88 -6.16
CA THR A 270 2.54 -14.13 -6.97
C THR A 270 1.12 -14.69 -6.81
N LEU A 271 0.75 -15.14 -5.60
CA LEU A 271 -0.53 -15.80 -5.34
C LEU A 271 -1.74 -14.83 -5.30
N LEU A 272 -1.47 -13.54 -5.45
CA LEU A 272 -2.49 -12.50 -5.53
C LEU A 272 -3.31 -12.56 -6.82
N TYR A 273 -2.71 -13.06 -7.90
CA TYR A 273 -3.33 -13.09 -9.22
C TYR A 273 -3.06 -14.43 -9.90
N PRO A 274 -3.94 -14.88 -10.82
CA PRO A 274 -3.63 -16.03 -11.66
C PRO A 274 -2.30 -15.80 -12.38
N SER A 275 -1.39 -16.77 -12.27
CA SER A 275 -0.09 -16.69 -12.93
C SER A 275 -0.27 -16.60 -14.45
N PRO A 276 0.70 -16.02 -15.19
CA PRO A 276 0.66 -16.03 -16.65
C PRO A 276 0.44 -17.44 -17.21
N LEU A 277 1.08 -18.44 -16.60
CA LEU A 277 0.86 -19.85 -16.92
C LEU A 277 -0.60 -20.26 -16.73
N GLU A 278 -1.23 -19.99 -15.58
CA GLU A 278 -2.63 -20.36 -15.30
C GLU A 278 -3.62 -19.78 -16.34
N LYS A 279 -3.30 -18.60 -16.90
CA LYS A 279 -4.09 -17.96 -17.97
C LYS A 279 -3.94 -18.63 -19.33
N GLU A 280 -2.75 -19.17 -19.64
CA GLU A 280 -2.45 -19.83 -20.91
C GLU A 280 -2.92 -21.31 -20.94
N LEU A 281 -3.13 -21.92 -19.77
CA LEU A 281 -3.55 -23.31 -19.67
C LEU A 281 -5.00 -23.55 -20.13
N SER A 282 -5.22 -24.72 -20.74
CA SER A 282 -6.56 -25.23 -21.04
C SER A 282 -7.35 -25.49 -19.76
N PHE A 283 -8.68 -25.65 -19.86
CA PHE A 283 -9.52 -25.96 -18.69
C PHE A 283 -9.06 -27.22 -17.95
N GLU A 284 -8.74 -28.28 -18.70
CA GLU A 284 -8.27 -29.58 -18.18
C GLU A 284 -6.89 -29.45 -17.52
N ASP A 285 -5.99 -28.66 -18.11
CA ASP A 285 -4.65 -28.41 -17.57
C ASP A 285 -4.70 -27.50 -16.34
N ARG A 286 -5.66 -26.57 -16.27
CA ARG A 286 -5.86 -25.70 -15.11
C ARG A 286 -6.30 -26.50 -13.89
N GLU A 287 -7.10 -27.54 -14.06
CA GLU A 287 -7.45 -28.47 -12.97
C GLU A 287 -6.20 -29.18 -12.41
N VAL A 288 -5.26 -29.58 -13.29
CA VAL A 288 -3.95 -30.10 -12.87
C VAL A 288 -3.18 -29.05 -12.08
N TYR A 289 -3.08 -27.82 -12.59
CA TYR A 289 -2.39 -26.73 -11.92
C TYR A 289 -2.95 -26.47 -10.51
N HIS A 290 -4.28 -26.38 -10.36
CA HIS A 290 -4.92 -26.17 -9.06
C HIS A 290 -4.66 -27.32 -8.08
N ARG A 291 -4.76 -28.57 -8.54
CA ARG A 291 -4.48 -29.75 -7.70
C ARG A 291 -3.04 -29.78 -7.20
N PHE A 292 -2.11 -29.26 -8.00
CA PHE A 292 -0.69 -29.21 -7.64
C PHE A 292 -0.31 -27.95 -6.83
N LYS A 293 -1.22 -27.00 -6.57
CA LYS A 293 -0.93 -25.81 -5.72
C LYS A 293 -0.43 -26.19 -4.31
N VAL A 294 -0.78 -27.38 -3.81
CA VAL A 294 -0.30 -27.89 -2.52
C VAL A 294 1.23 -27.97 -2.43
N PHE A 295 1.92 -28.17 -3.56
CA PHE A 295 3.37 -28.28 -3.60
C PHE A 295 4.09 -26.92 -3.53
N MET A 296 3.36 -25.81 -3.72
CA MET A 296 3.92 -24.46 -3.57
C MET A 296 4.44 -24.18 -2.16
N ARG A 297 4.03 -24.97 -1.16
CA ARG A 297 4.59 -24.91 0.20
C ARG A 297 6.09 -25.23 0.24
N PHE A 298 6.56 -26.09 -0.66
CA PHE A 298 7.93 -26.60 -0.67
C PHE A 298 8.74 -26.13 -1.88
N LEU A 299 8.05 -25.68 -2.93
CA LEU A 299 8.65 -25.23 -4.17
C LEU A 299 8.61 -23.70 -4.27
N THR A 300 9.59 -23.14 -4.96
CA THR A 300 9.52 -21.78 -5.50
C THR A 300 8.45 -21.69 -6.58
N GLN A 301 8.10 -20.46 -7.00
CA GLN A 301 7.12 -20.26 -8.07
C GLN A 301 7.59 -20.93 -9.37
N GLU A 302 8.86 -20.75 -9.71
CA GLU A 302 9.46 -21.26 -10.94
C GLU A 302 9.52 -22.79 -10.94
N GLU A 303 9.89 -23.40 -9.82
CA GLU A 303 9.91 -24.86 -9.66
C GLU A 303 8.51 -25.46 -9.71
N HIS A 304 7.51 -24.80 -9.12
CA HIS A 304 6.12 -25.24 -9.18
C HIS A 304 5.60 -25.20 -10.61
N GLU A 305 5.84 -24.11 -11.33
CA GLU A 305 5.44 -23.99 -12.73
C GLU A 305 6.13 -25.02 -13.63
N ALA A 306 7.42 -25.29 -13.40
CA ALA A 306 8.16 -26.32 -14.10
C ALA A 306 7.60 -27.73 -13.84
N LEU A 307 7.27 -28.03 -12.58
CA LEU A 307 6.64 -29.29 -12.20
C LEU A 307 5.29 -29.46 -12.92
N VAL A 308 4.41 -28.44 -12.87
CA VAL A 308 3.09 -28.54 -13.50
C VAL A 308 3.20 -28.68 -15.02
N LYS A 309 4.11 -27.95 -15.68
CA LYS A 309 4.37 -28.10 -17.12
C LYS A 309 4.78 -29.53 -17.46
N THR A 310 5.69 -30.11 -16.68
CA THR A 310 6.18 -31.48 -16.88
C THR A 310 5.03 -32.50 -16.74
N VAL A 311 4.19 -32.36 -15.71
CA VAL A 311 3.03 -33.26 -15.49
C VAL A 311 2.01 -33.15 -16.62
N ILE A 312 1.77 -31.94 -17.14
CA ILE A 312 0.86 -31.73 -18.28
C ILE A 312 1.43 -32.37 -19.56
N GLU A 313 2.73 -32.20 -19.80
CA GLU A 313 3.41 -32.83 -20.94
C GLU A 313 3.38 -34.35 -20.87
N GLU A 314 3.63 -34.93 -19.69
CA GLU A 314 3.53 -36.36 -19.45
C GLU A 314 2.13 -36.90 -19.76
N ARG A 315 1.07 -36.24 -19.27
CA ARG A 315 -0.32 -36.57 -19.62
C ARG A 315 -0.60 -36.53 -21.12
N LYS A 316 -0.02 -35.58 -21.84
CA LYS A 316 -0.16 -35.48 -23.31
C LYS A 316 0.54 -36.63 -24.02
N ILE A 317 1.71 -37.06 -23.51
CA ILE A 317 2.44 -38.21 -24.02
C ILE A 317 1.65 -39.50 -23.78
N GLU A 318 1.17 -39.72 -22.56
CA GLU A 318 0.30 -40.87 -22.21
C GLU A 318 -0.93 -40.92 -23.12
N ARG A 319 -1.62 -39.78 -23.29
CA ARG A 319 -2.78 -39.68 -24.17
C ARG A 319 -2.45 -40.00 -25.63
N THR A 320 -1.27 -39.59 -26.09
CA THR A 320 -0.81 -39.90 -27.45
C THR A 320 -0.54 -41.39 -27.61
N HIS A 321 0.06 -42.04 -26.60
CA HIS A 321 0.29 -43.48 -26.60
C HIS A 321 -1.03 -44.27 -26.60
N GLU A 322 -2.00 -43.90 -25.76
CA GLU A 322 -3.35 -44.49 -25.77
C GLU A 322 -4.01 -44.42 -27.16
N LEU A 323 -3.90 -43.27 -27.83
CA LEU A 323 -4.46 -43.08 -29.16
C LEU A 323 -3.72 -43.91 -30.23
N GLN A 324 -2.41 -44.12 -30.08
CA GLN A 324 -1.64 -45.01 -30.95
C GLN A 324 -2.06 -46.47 -30.75
N GLU A 325 -2.28 -46.91 -29.51
CA GLU A 325 -2.83 -48.24 -29.22
C GLU A 325 -4.23 -48.44 -29.83
N CYS A 326 -5.13 -47.46 -29.67
CA CYS A 326 -6.47 -47.51 -30.26
C CYS A 326 -6.40 -47.65 -31.79
N ARG A 327 -5.46 -46.93 -32.44
CA ARG A 327 -5.24 -47.06 -33.88
C ARG A 327 -4.72 -48.44 -34.26
N ALA A 328 -3.81 -49.02 -33.48
CA ALA A 328 -3.30 -50.37 -33.70
C ALA A 328 -4.40 -51.44 -33.52
N ALA A 329 -5.35 -51.21 -32.61
CA ALA A 329 -6.55 -52.04 -32.42
C ALA A 329 -7.62 -51.84 -33.52
N GLY A 330 -7.40 -50.92 -34.47
CA GLY A 330 -8.28 -50.70 -35.62
C GLY A 330 -9.34 -49.61 -35.44
N CYS A 331 -9.36 -48.88 -34.32
CA CYS A 331 -10.27 -47.75 -34.13
C CYS A 331 -9.91 -46.61 -35.09
N ARG A 332 -10.91 -46.11 -35.84
CA ARG A 332 -10.72 -45.01 -36.81
C ARG A 332 -11.41 -43.72 -36.38
N LYS A 333 -12.32 -43.78 -35.41
CA LYS A 333 -13.04 -42.62 -34.86
C LYS A 333 -12.74 -42.42 -33.38
N LEU A 334 -12.82 -41.16 -32.92
CA LEU A 334 -12.66 -40.82 -31.50
C LEU A 334 -13.69 -41.52 -30.59
N ALA A 335 -14.93 -41.72 -31.07
CA ALA A 335 -15.96 -42.43 -30.31
C ALA A 335 -15.60 -43.92 -30.12
N GLU A 336 -15.06 -44.57 -31.16
CA GLU A 336 -14.59 -45.96 -31.09
C GLU A 336 -13.40 -46.10 -30.13
N ALA A 337 -12.46 -45.14 -30.17
CA ALA A 337 -11.34 -45.09 -29.24
C ALA A 337 -11.80 -44.96 -27.77
N LYS A 338 -12.80 -44.11 -27.49
CA LYS A 338 -13.38 -43.98 -26.13
C LYS A 338 -13.99 -45.29 -25.64
N MET A 339 -14.81 -45.95 -26.46
CA MET A 339 -15.41 -47.23 -26.06
C MET A 339 -14.34 -48.32 -25.85
N PHE A 340 -13.32 -48.37 -26.72
CA PHE A 340 -12.21 -49.30 -26.57
C PHE A 340 -11.45 -49.07 -25.26
N THR A 341 -11.13 -47.82 -24.92
CA THR A 341 -10.47 -47.50 -23.65
C THR A 341 -11.34 -47.84 -22.43
N GLU A 342 -12.65 -47.57 -22.48
CA GLU A 342 -13.57 -47.91 -21.39
C GLU A 342 -13.72 -49.42 -21.20
N GLN A 343 -13.77 -50.18 -22.29
CA GLN A 343 -13.81 -51.64 -22.24
C GLN A 343 -12.51 -52.22 -21.67
N LYS A 344 -11.35 -51.73 -22.14
CA LYS A 344 -10.03 -52.13 -21.63
C LYS A 344 -9.91 -51.87 -20.12
N MET A 345 -10.33 -50.69 -19.65
CA MET A 345 -10.31 -50.38 -18.21
C MET A 345 -11.23 -51.29 -17.38
N LYS A 346 -12.41 -51.65 -17.90
CA LYS A 346 -13.30 -52.62 -17.22
C LYS A 346 -12.67 -54.00 -17.11
N GLU A 347 -12.08 -54.50 -18.19
CA GLU A 347 -11.40 -55.80 -18.22
C GLU A 347 -10.17 -55.81 -17.27
N GLU A 348 -9.42 -54.71 -17.17
CA GLU A 348 -8.31 -54.57 -16.22
C GLU A 348 -8.76 -54.55 -14.75
N VAL A 349 -9.88 -53.87 -14.43
CA VAL A 349 -10.45 -53.86 -13.07
C VAL A 349 -11.01 -55.22 -12.69
N GLU A 350 -11.69 -55.91 -13.60
CA GLU A 350 -12.22 -57.26 -13.37
C GLU A 350 -11.10 -58.27 -13.14
N THR A 351 -10.06 -58.25 -14.00
CA THR A 351 -8.89 -59.13 -13.84
C THR A 351 -8.08 -58.81 -12.57
N GLY A 352 -7.95 -57.54 -12.19
CA GLY A 352 -7.33 -57.12 -10.92
C GLY A 352 -8.11 -57.58 -9.68
N THR A 353 -9.44 -57.51 -9.74
CA THR A 353 -10.33 -57.98 -8.66
C THR A 353 -10.30 -59.51 -8.53
N GLN A 354 -10.24 -60.23 -9.66
CA GLN A 354 -10.10 -61.69 -9.69
C GLN A 354 -8.79 -62.13 -9.04
N LYS A 355 -7.66 -61.50 -9.40
CA LYS A 355 -6.33 -61.77 -8.81
C LYS A 355 -6.25 -61.43 -7.32
N SER A 356 -6.95 -60.38 -6.88
CA SER A 356 -7.03 -59.99 -5.46
C SER A 356 -7.85 -60.99 -4.63
N LYS A 357 -8.93 -61.54 -5.21
CA LYS A 357 -9.72 -62.61 -4.59
C LYS A 357 -8.96 -63.94 -4.51
N GLU A 358 -8.23 -64.31 -5.56
CA GLU A 358 -7.36 -65.49 -5.54
C GLU A 358 -6.22 -65.34 -4.53
N SER A 359 -5.59 -64.16 -4.46
CA SER A 359 -4.53 -63.89 -3.47
C SER A 359 -5.05 -63.88 -2.03
N GLY A 360 -6.26 -63.38 -1.80
CA GLY A 360 -6.93 -63.44 -0.48
C GLY A 360 -7.34 -64.85 -0.05
N GLN A 361 -7.73 -65.72 -0.98
CA GLN A 361 -8.04 -67.12 -0.70
C GLN A 361 -6.79 -67.97 -0.38
N ILE A 362 -5.63 -67.62 -0.95
CA ILE A 362 -4.37 -68.30 -0.64
C ILE A 362 -3.90 -68.00 0.80
N VAL A 363 -4.16 -66.78 1.31
CA VAL A 363 -3.82 -66.39 2.69
C VAL A 363 -4.75 -67.03 3.73
N THR A 364 -6.05 -67.18 3.46
CA THR A 364 -6.97 -67.84 4.41
C THR A 364 -6.80 -69.36 4.47
N SER A 365 -6.31 -69.97 3.38
CA SER A 365 -6.03 -71.41 3.31
C SER A 365 -4.74 -71.82 4.03
N SER A 366 -3.83 -70.88 4.29
CA SER A 366 -2.55 -71.14 4.95
C SER A 366 -2.57 -70.97 6.48
N GLU A 367 -3.61 -70.35 7.06
CA GLU A 367 -3.82 -70.30 8.52
C GLU A 367 -4.56 -71.51 9.10
N GLN A 368 -5.28 -72.30 8.29
CA GLN A 368 -5.96 -73.52 8.75
C GLN A 368 -5.05 -74.77 8.78
N GLY A 369 -3.78 -74.65 8.37
CA GLY A 369 -2.80 -75.76 8.34
C GLY A 369 -1.86 -75.84 9.53
N LYS A 370 -2.04 -75.00 10.55
CA LYS A 370 -1.26 -75.03 11.82
C LYS A 370 -2.21 -75.13 13.02
N MET A 371 -2.80 -76.30 13.21
CA MET A 371 -3.29 -76.77 14.52
C MET A 371 -2.85 -78.20 14.74
#